data_AF-A0A8J5SYH1-F1
#
_entry.id   AF-A0A8J5SYH1-F1
#
_cell.length_a   1.000
_cell.length_b   1.000
_cell.length_c   1.000
_cell.angle_alpha   90.00
_cell.angle_beta   90.00
_cell.angle_gamma   90.00
#
_symmetry.space_group_name_H-M   'P 1'
#
loop_
_entity.id
_entity.type
_entity.pdbx_description
1 polymer ?
#
loop_
_entity_poly.entity_id
_entity_poly.type
_entity_poly.pdbx_seq_one_letter_code
_entity_poly.pdbx_strand_id
1 'polypeptide(L)'
;MDAASRTWPPPTPSPPPFNSRLAVGSSELAHHRRRRRHSKKPKPPPPPPPQQQQSTPTAPRNSAGSYGACAFEGAGAGADFSALPPELVHRALSAAAASDVAAASRACRAWGDALRPLREAAALHARGRRAKHGSAGAGADGREAERQRALVLFQRAARLGSAAAMVDTGLMCWEEGRRDDAVGYYQKAAELGHPVGMCNLGVSYLEADPPKAEEAVRWFYPAAAAGNARAQYNLGLCLQNGKGIKRNQREAVRCLLFVTFTSEFVNLPPN
;
A
#
# COMPACT_ATOMS: atom_id res chain seq x y z
N MET A 1 -35.44 -40.70 -21.70
CA MET A 1 -36.36 -39.97 -22.59
C MET A 1 -37.51 -39.55 -21.68
N ASP A 2 -37.66 -38.31 -21.21
CA ASP A 2 -37.21 -37.04 -21.75
C ASP A 2 -36.89 -36.01 -20.65
N ALA A 3 -35.90 -35.18 -20.96
CA ALA A 3 -35.56 -33.97 -20.25
C ALA A 3 -36.38 -32.82 -20.83
N ALA A 4 -37.15 -32.10 -20.00
CA ALA A 4 -37.46 -30.67 -20.14
C ALA A 4 -38.64 -30.28 -19.24
N SER A 5 -38.36 -29.59 -18.13
CA SER A 5 -39.31 -28.65 -17.51
C SER A 5 -38.58 -27.82 -16.46
N ARG A 6 -37.70 -26.94 -16.94
CA ARG A 6 -37.28 -25.74 -16.21
C ARG A 6 -37.35 -24.58 -17.19
N THR A 7 -38.51 -23.95 -17.27
CA THR A 7 -38.76 -22.74 -18.07
C THR A 7 -38.06 -21.55 -17.41
N TRP A 8 -37.00 -21.07 -18.04
CA TRP A 8 -36.44 -19.73 -17.80
C TRP A 8 -37.18 -18.70 -18.66
N PRO A 9 -37.37 -17.46 -18.19
CA PRO A 9 -37.96 -16.40 -19.01
C PRO A 9 -36.98 -15.98 -20.14
N PRO A 10 -37.50 -15.48 -21.29
CA PRO A 10 -36.66 -15.06 -22.40
C PRO A 10 -35.89 -13.76 -22.08
N PRO A 11 -34.72 -13.54 -22.71
CA PRO A 11 -33.92 -12.33 -22.51
C PRO A 11 -34.63 -11.08 -23.07
N THR A 12 -34.52 -9.96 -22.35
CA THR A 12 -35.06 -8.65 -22.75
C THR A 12 -34.32 -8.08 -23.97
N PRO A 13 -35.00 -7.34 -24.87
CA PRO A 13 -34.35 -6.73 -26.03
C PRO A 13 -33.37 -5.60 -25.66
N SER A 14 -32.31 -5.49 -26.45
CA SER A 14 -31.22 -4.51 -26.33
C SER A 14 -31.71 -3.06 -26.47
N PRO A 15 -31.16 -2.09 -25.71
CA PRO A 15 -31.48 -0.68 -25.91
C PRO A 15 -30.90 -0.14 -27.24
N PRO A 16 -31.53 0.90 -27.84
CA PRO A 16 -31.10 1.43 -29.13
C PRO A 16 -29.75 2.18 -29.01
N PRO A 17 -28.98 2.30 -30.13
CA PRO A 17 -27.68 2.96 -30.13
C PRO A 17 -27.83 4.47 -29.91
N PHE A 18 -26.97 5.01 -29.05
CA PHE A 18 -26.94 6.43 -28.71
C PHE A 18 -26.50 7.25 -29.93
N ASN A 19 -27.44 8.02 -30.50
CA ASN A 19 -27.23 8.78 -31.71
C ASN A 19 -26.52 10.10 -31.39
N SER A 20 -25.33 10.29 -31.92
CA SER A 20 -24.54 11.52 -31.80
C SER A 20 -24.92 12.52 -32.90
N ARG A 21 -25.69 13.57 -32.58
CA ARG A 21 -25.62 14.88 -33.27
C ARG A 21 -26.48 15.97 -32.59
N LEU A 22 -25.74 16.94 -32.03
CA LEU A 22 -25.91 18.40 -32.08
C LEU A 22 -27.32 19.00 -31.97
N ALA A 23 -27.55 19.69 -30.86
CA ALA A 23 -28.37 20.90 -30.82
C ALA A 23 -27.48 22.08 -30.39
N VAL A 24 -27.30 23.02 -31.32
CA VAL A 24 -26.67 24.32 -31.12
C VAL A 24 -27.63 25.20 -30.31
N GLY A 25 -27.11 25.84 -29.26
CA GLY A 25 -27.82 26.83 -28.47
C GLY A 25 -26.83 27.86 -27.93
N SER A 26 -26.69 28.95 -28.67
CA SER A 26 -25.89 30.13 -28.34
C SER A 26 -26.42 30.84 -27.09
N SER A 27 -25.56 31.20 -26.16
CA SER A 27 -25.78 32.32 -25.25
C SER A 27 -24.44 32.79 -24.68
N GLU A 28 -24.10 34.02 -25.06
CA GLU A 28 -22.94 34.80 -24.63
C GLU A 28 -23.00 35.10 -23.12
N LEU A 29 -21.86 34.96 -22.42
CA LEU A 29 -21.58 35.81 -21.26
C LEU A 29 -20.07 35.94 -20.97
N ALA A 30 -19.57 37.08 -21.43
CA ALA A 30 -18.61 38.00 -20.81
C ALA A 30 -17.38 37.47 -20.03
N HIS A 31 -16.25 37.99 -20.49
CA HIS A 31 -14.91 38.01 -19.89
C HIS A 31 -14.85 38.33 -18.38
N HIS A 32 -14.08 37.55 -17.64
CA HIS A 32 -13.15 38.09 -16.63
C HIS A 32 -11.93 37.18 -16.39
N ARG A 33 -10.82 37.51 -17.05
CA ARG A 33 -9.47 37.03 -16.71
C ARG A 33 -9.03 37.67 -15.38
N ARG A 34 -9.07 36.93 -14.26
CA ARG A 34 -8.36 37.33 -13.04
C ARG A 34 -6.91 36.85 -13.09
N ARG A 35 -5.99 37.77 -13.41
CA ARG A 35 -4.55 37.61 -13.18
C ARG A 35 -4.28 37.47 -11.67
N ARG A 36 -3.80 36.32 -11.21
CA ARG A 36 -3.26 36.17 -9.85
C ARG A 36 -1.92 36.91 -9.78
N ARG A 37 -1.89 38.07 -9.12
CA ARG A 37 -0.65 38.74 -8.70
C ARG A 37 -0.09 37.98 -7.50
N HIS A 38 1.15 37.49 -7.61
CA HIS A 38 1.92 36.97 -6.49
C HIS A 38 2.41 38.15 -5.64
N SER A 39 1.76 38.41 -4.50
CA SER A 39 2.28 39.28 -3.45
C SER A 39 3.19 38.46 -2.53
N LYS A 40 4.49 38.78 -2.53
CA LYS A 40 5.49 38.27 -1.59
C LYS A 40 5.12 38.72 -0.17
N LYS A 41 4.82 37.80 0.75
CA LYS A 41 4.78 38.08 2.19
C LYS A 41 6.23 38.13 2.73
N PRO A 42 6.61 39.13 3.56
CA PRO A 42 7.91 39.14 4.22
C PRO A 42 7.98 38.09 5.33
N LYS A 43 9.20 37.55 5.54
CA LYS A 43 9.52 36.48 6.48
C LYS A 43 9.67 37.06 7.92
N PRO A 44 9.15 36.41 8.98
CA PRO A 44 9.31 36.91 10.35
C PRO A 44 10.76 36.74 10.85
N PRO A 45 11.23 37.60 11.79
CA PRO A 45 12.60 37.53 12.32
C PRO A 45 12.82 36.31 13.23
N PRO A 46 14.06 35.82 13.36
CA PRO A 46 14.38 34.65 14.17
C PRO A 46 14.31 34.95 15.69
N PRO A 47 13.98 33.95 16.52
CA PRO A 47 13.97 34.11 17.98
C PRO A 47 15.40 34.20 18.56
N PRO A 48 15.57 34.85 19.72
CA PRO A 48 16.87 34.96 20.39
C PRO A 48 17.34 33.60 20.95
N PRO A 49 18.67 33.39 21.10
CA PRO A 49 19.23 32.12 21.53
C PRO A 49 18.97 31.83 23.02
N PRO A 50 18.86 30.55 23.42
CA PRO A 50 18.61 30.17 24.81
C PRO A 50 19.83 30.44 25.70
N GLN A 51 19.57 31.08 26.85
CA GLN A 51 20.57 31.27 27.90
C GLN A 51 20.93 29.91 28.54
N GLN A 52 22.22 29.62 28.61
CA GLN A 52 22.79 28.47 29.29
C GLN A 52 22.62 28.64 30.80
N GLN A 53 21.79 27.81 31.43
CA GLN A 53 21.86 27.59 32.87
C GLN A 53 22.84 26.46 33.15
N GLN A 54 23.90 26.81 33.86
CA GLN A 54 24.93 25.91 34.33
C GLN A 54 24.38 25.01 35.44
N SER A 55 24.67 23.72 35.29
CA SER A 55 24.41 22.64 36.22
C SER A 55 25.37 22.69 37.42
N THR A 56 24.86 22.37 38.61
CA THR A 56 25.66 21.69 39.65
C THR A 56 24.83 20.61 40.36
N PRO A 57 25.47 19.54 40.88
CA PRO A 57 24.83 18.29 41.27
C PRO A 57 24.72 18.12 42.79
N THR A 58 23.82 17.25 43.27
CA THR A 58 24.02 16.50 44.52
C THR A 58 23.13 15.25 44.54
N ALA A 59 23.68 14.18 45.10
CA ALA A 59 23.30 12.78 44.90
C ALA A 59 22.43 12.22 46.08
N PRO A 60 22.35 10.89 46.31
CA PRO A 60 21.12 10.10 46.13
C PRO A 60 20.55 9.54 47.46
N ARG A 61 19.37 8.91 47.42
CA ARG A 61 19.04 7.80 48.34
C ARG A 61 17.86 6.93 47.91
N ASN A 62 18.11 5.63 48.07
CA ASN A 62 17.31 4.44 47.84
C ASN A 62 15.89 4.44 48.46
N SER A 63 14.97 3.66 47.89
CA SER A 63 14.52 2.39 48.50
C SER A 63 13.38 1.73 47.71
N ALA A 64 13.29 0.42 47.91
CA ALA A 64 12.50 -0.57 47.19
C ALA A 64 10.98 -0.45 47.36
N GLY A 65 10.25 -0.99 46.38
CA GLY A 65 8.80 -1.21 46.45
C GLY A 65 8.35 -2.21 45.40
N SER A 66 8.43 -3.50 45.76
CA SER A 66 7.98 -4.66 45.00
C SER A 66 6.46 -4.82 45.05
N TYR A 67 5.75 -4.75 43.92
CA TYR A 67 4.49 -5.45 43.62
C TYR A 67 4.42 -5.53 42.09
N GLY A 68 4.44 -6.68 41.43
CA GLY A 68 3.38 -7.68 41.40
C GLY A 68 3.06 -7.92 39.92
N ALA A 69 3.39 -9.11 39.43
CA ALA A 69 3.18 -9.53 38.05
C ALA A 69 1.68 -9.60 37.72
N CYS A 70 1.28 -9.06 36.58
CA CYS A 70 0.12 -9.53 35.83
C CYS A 70 0.56 -9.68 34.37
N ALA A 71 0.78 -10.94 33.99
CA ALA A 71 0.79 -11.35 32.59
C ALA A 71 -0.59 -11.05 32.02
N PHE A 72 -0.63 -10.31 30.91
CA PHE A 72 -1.80 -10.31 30.03
C PHE A 72 -1.37 -10.96 28.73
N GLU A 73 -1.65 -12.25 28.62
CA GLU A 73 -1.67 -12.96 27.36
C GLU A 73 -2.81 -12.41 26.49
N GLY A 74 -2.51 -12.19 25.20
CA GLY A 74 -3.52 -12.03 24.16
C GLY A 74 -3.86 -10.59 23.80
N ALA A 75 -3.10 -10.01 22.87
CA ALA A 75 -3.61 -8.95 22.00
C ALA A 75 -3.02 -9.13 20.59
N GLY A 76 -3.56 -10.11 19.86
CA GLY A 76 -3.58 -10.05 18.41
C GLY A 76 -4.49 -8.91 17.95
N ALA A 77 -4.08 -8.20 16.90
CA ALA A 77 -4.59 -6.93 16.39
C ALA A 77 -4.10 -5.70 17.17
N GLY A 78 -3.26 -4.89 16.50
CA GLY A 78 -2.79 -3.63 17.04
C GLY A 78 -3.98 -2.75 17.44
N ALA A 79 -4.15 -2.52 18.73
CA ALA A 79 -5.20 -1.67 19.24
C ALA A 79 -5.07 -0.28 18.61
N ASP A 80 -6.12 0.16 17.92
CA ASP A 80 -6.18 1.50 17.35
C ASP A 80 -6.50 2.50 18.47
N PHE A 81 -5.45 3.02 19.10
CA PHE A 81 -5.57 4.02 20.15
C PHE A 81 -6.03 5.39 19.64
N SER A 82 -6.17 5.58 18.31
CA SER A 82 -6.65 6.85 17.75
C SER A 82 -8.10 7.16 18.08
N ALA A 83 -8.88 6.16 18.49
CA ALA A 83 -10.29 6.28 18.85
C ALA A 83 -10.55 6.55 20.35
N LEU A 84 -9.50 6.65 21.18
CA LEU A 84 -9.69 6.92 22.60
C LEU A 84 -10.30 8.31 22.82
N PRO A 85 -11.43 8.44 23.56
CA PRO A 85 -11.97 9.73 23.95
C PRO A 85 -10.92 10.57 24.68
N PRO A 86 -10.82 11.88 24.39
CA PRO A 86 -9.84 12.77 25.02
C PRO A 86 -9.94 12.78 26.56
N GLU A 87 -11.14 12.54 27.09
CA GLU A 87 -11.40 12.41 28.52
C GLU A 87 -10.64 11.25 29.19
N LEU A 88 -10.46 10.13 28.49
CA LEU A 88 -9.71 8.99 29.03
C LEU A 88 -8.21 9.27 29.05
N VAL A 89 -7.69 9.92 28.00
CA VAL A 89 -6.30 10.37 27.94
C VAL A 89 -6.03 11.39 29.04
N HIS A 90 -6.93 12.35 29.23
CA HIS A 90 -6.82 13.36 30.28
C HIS A 90 -6.86 12.73 31.67
N ARG A 91 -7.80 11.82 31.95
CA ARG A 91 -7.86 11.11 33.24
C ARG A 91 -6.59 10.29 33.50
N ALA A 92 -6.08 9.57 32.51
CA ALA A 92 -4.87 8.77 32.64
C ALA A 92 -3.63 9.65 32.93
N LEU A 93 -3.55 10.83 32.34
CA LEU A 93 -2.43 11.77 32.52
C LEU A 93 -2.63 12.75 33.68
N SER A 94 -3.82 12.82 34.28
CA SER A 94 -4.15 13.80 35.34
C SER A 94 -3.30 13.65 36.61
N ALA A 95 -2.78 12.45 36.87
CA ALA A 95 -1.89 12.16 37.99
C ALA A 95 -0.40 12.20 37.62
N ALA A 96 -0.06 12.47 36.35
CA ALA A 96 1.32 12.47 35.86
C ALA A 96 2.02 13.80 36.15
N ALA A 97 3.34 13.79 36.32
CA ALA A 97 4.10 15.02 36.48
C ALA A 97 4.17 15.82 35.17
N ALA A 98 4.37 17.14 35.26
CA ALA A 98 4.52 18.00 34.07
C ALA A 98 5.68 17.53 33.15
N SER A 99 6.72 16.94 33.73
CA SER A 99 7.83 16.31 33.00
C SER A 99 7.38 15.13 32.13
N ASP A 100 6.43 14.33 32.62
CA ASP A 100 5.95 13.12 31.98
C ASP A 100 5.05 13.46 30.78
N VAL A 101 4.17 14.47 30.94
CA VAL A 101 3.35 15.00 29.86
C VAL A 101 4.22 15.63 28.76
N ALA A 102 5.26 16.37 29.15
CA ALA A 102 6.20 16.95 28.18
C ALA A 102 7.02 15.87 27.44
N ALA A 103 7.41 14.80 28.13
CA ALA A 103 8.07 13.65 27.52
C ALA A 103 7.15 12.93 26.53
N ALA A 104 5.90 12.68 26.90
CA ALA A 104 4.88 12.10 26.01
C ALA A 104 4.67 12.96 24.75
N SER A 105 4.53 14.29 24.90
CA SER A 105 4.39 15.20 23.76
C SER A 105 5.59 15.16 22.82
N ARG A 106 6.83 15.12 23.36
CA ARG A 106 8.05 14.97 22.55
C ARG A 106 8.08 13.64 21.81
N ALA A 107 7.69 12.55 22.46
CA ALA A 107 7.60 11.23 21.83
C ALA A 107 6.59 11.24 20.67
N CYS A 108 5.40 11.80 20.87
CA CYS A 108 4.39 11.94 19.81
C CYS A 108 4.89 12.78 18.63
N ARG A 109 5.60 13.89 18.88
CA ARG A 109 6.21 14.71 17.82
C ARG A 109 7.28 13.94 17.06
N ALA A 110 8.18 13.26 17.79
CA ALA A 110 9.23 12.45 17.18
C ALA A 110 8.65 11.35 16.28
N TRP A 111 7.59 10.66 16.73
CA TRP A 111 6.84 9.71 15.91
C TRP A 111 6.19 10.37 14.69
N GLY A 112 5.58 11.55 14.88
CA GLY A 112 4.99 12.34 13.80
C GLY A 112 6.00 12.69 12.70
N ASP A 113 7.22 13.07 13.11
CA ASP A 113 8.32 13.40 12.20
C ASP A 113 8.91 12.15 11.54
N ALA A 114 9.09 11.06 12.28
CA ALA A 114 9.58 9.79 11.75
C ALA A 114 8.66 9.19 10.68
N LEU A 115 7.33 9.35 10.82
CA LEU A 115 6.34 8.84 9.87
C LEU A 115 6.10 9.77 8.68
N ARG A 116 6.62 11.00 8.69
CA ARG A 116 6.45 11.98 7.60
C ARG A 116 6.86 11.44 6.21
N PRO A 117 8.04 10.82 6.01
CA PRO A 117 8.42 10.28 4.71
C PRO A 117 7.48 9.16 4.24
N LEU A 118 6.97 8.31 5.14
CA LEU A 118 6.03 7.25 4.79
C LEU A 118 4.68 7.79 4.33
N ARG A 119 4.18 8.86 4.98
CA ARG A 119 2.96 9.56 4.54
C ARG A 119 3.15 10.22 3.19
N GLU A 120 4.30 10.83 2.95
CA GLU A 120 4.65 11.38 1.63
C GLU A 120 4.70 10.26 0.57
N ALA A 121 5.35 9.13 0.88
CA ALA A 121 5.42 7.98 0.01
C ALA A 121 4.03 7.45 -0.37
N ALA A 122 3.13 7.31 0.61
CA ALA A 122 1.76 6.88 0.39
C ALA A 122 0.98 7.86 -0.50
N ALA A 123 1.14 9.18 -0.26
CA ALA A 123 0.48 10.20 -1.07
C ALA A 123 1.00 10.22 -2.52
N LEU A 124 2.31 10.03 -2.72
CA LEU A 124 2.92 9.92 -4.04
C LEU A 124 2.47 8.65 -4.77
N HIS A 125 2.45 7.51 -4.08
CA HIS A 125 1.95 6.24 -4.62
C HIS A 125 0.49 6.34 -5.05
N ALA A 126 -0.38 6.93 -4.23
CA ALA A 126 -1.78 7.15 -4.57
C ALA A 126 -1.96 8.08 -5.79
N ARG A 127 -1.14 9.14 -5.91
CA ARG A 127 -1.11 9.99 -7.11
C ARG A 127 -0.63 9.22 -8.34
N GLY A 128 0.40 8.40 -8.20
CA GLY A 128 0.93 7.55 -9.27
C GLY A 128 -0.12 6.58 -9.80
N ARG A 129 -0.86 5.90 -8.91
CA ARG A 129 -1.97 5.01 -9.31
C ARG A 129 -3.07 5.75 -10.07
N ARG A 130 -3.43 6.95 -9.62
CA ARG A 130 -4.40 7.80 -10.35
C ARG A 130 -3.88 8.21 -11.73
N ALA A 131 -2.59 8.51 -11.87
CA ALA A 131 -1.98 8.82 -13.16
C ALA A 131 -1.93 7.57 -14.08
N LYS A 132 -1.60 6.39 -13.55
CA LYS A 132 -1.56 5.13 -14.31
C LYS A 132 -2.93 4.73 -14.87
N HIS A 133 -4.00 4.92 -14.10
CA HIS A 133 -5.36 4.47 -14.46
C HIS A 133 -6.29 5.59 -14.94
N GLY A 134 -5.96 6.85 -14.70
CA GLY A 134 -6.82 8.00 -15.03
C GLY A 134 -6.84 8.40 -16.50
N SER A 135 -6.08 7.71 -17.36
CA SER A 135 -5.82 8.12 -18.75
C SER A 135 -6.92 7.79 -19.76
N ALA A 136 -8.12 7.42 -19.29
CA ALA A 136 -9.19 6.87 -20.14
C ALA A 136 -9.70 7.85 -21.22
N GLY A 137 -9.38 9.15 -21.12
CA GLY A 137 -9.77 10.18 -22.10
C GLY A 137 -8.63 10.81 -22.89
N ALA A 138 -7.37 10.40 -22.70
CA ALA A 138 -6.22 11.01 -23.36
C ALA A 138 -5.89 10.34 -24.70
N GLY A 139 -5.44 11.12 -25.69
CA GLY A 139 -4.82 10.60 -26.92
C GLY A 139 -3.55 9.80 -26.63
N ALA A 140 -3.01 9.09 -27.62
CA ALA A 140 -1.85 8.19 -27.43
C ALA A 140 -0.66 8.89 -26.74
N ASP A 141 -0.28 10.07 -27.20
CA ASP A 141 0.79 10.88 -26.61
C ASP A 141 0.49 11.31 -25.17
N GLY A 142 -0.78 11.59 -24.87
CA GLY A 142 -1.23 11.94 -23.53
C GLY A 142 -1.15 10.75 -22.57
N ARG A 143 -1.53 9.55 -23.02
CA ARG A 143 -1.41 8.33 -22.22
C ARG A 143 0.05 8.00 -21.90
N GLU A 144 0.94 8.17 -22.86
CA GLU A 144 2.38 7.96 -22.63
C GLU A 144 2.96 9.00 -21.66
N ALA A 145 2.57 10.28 -21.80
CA ALA A 145 2.98 11.31 -20.85
C ALA A 145 2.47 11.05 -19.42
N GLU A 146 1.25 10.53 -19.26
CA GLU A 146 0.68 10.16 -17.95
C GLU A 146 1.34 8.92 -17.36
N ARG A 147 1.64 7.92 -18.20
CA ARG A 147 2.43 6.74 -17.83
C ARG A 147 3.79 7.15 -17.28
N GLN A 148 4.51 8.03 -17.98
CA GLN A 148 5.83 8.49 -17.54
C GLN A 148 5.74 9.31 -16.24
N ARG A 149 4.70 10.13 -16.07
CA ARG A 149 4.43 10.83 -14.81
C ARG A 149 4.17 9.85 -13.67
N ALA A 150 3.41 8.78 -13.91
CA ALA A 150 3.16 7.75 -12.92
C ALA A 150 4.46 7.06 -12.47
N LEU A 151 5.33 6.71 -13.43
CA LEU A 151 6.64 6.11 -13.15
C LEU A 151 7.50 6.98 -12.22
N VAL A 152 7.61 8.28 -12.51
CA VAL A 152 8.37 9.23 -11.68
C VAL A 152 7.79 9.32 -10.26
N LEU A 153 6.46 9.33 -10.13
CA LEU A 153 5.80 9.35 -8.82
C LEU A 153 6.08 8.07 -8.03
N PHE A 154 6.02 6.91 -8.68
CA PHE A 154 6.32 5.62 -8.05
C PHE A 154 7.79 5.52 -7.63
N GLN A 155 8.74 5.93 -8.47
CA GLN A 155 10.16 5.95 -8.12
C GLN A 155 10.46 6.87 -6.92
N ARG A 156 9.79 8.02 -6.83
CA ARG A 156 9.93 8.90 -5.66
C ARG A 156 9.35 8.25 -4.40
N ALA A 157 8.19 7.61 -4.50
CA ALA A 157 7.59 6.88 -3.37
C ALA A 157 8.44 5.66 -2.94
N ALA A 158 9.02 4.94 -3.89
CA ALA A 158 9.92 3.82 -3.65
C ALA A 158 11.19 4.25 -2.89
N ARG A 159 11.79 5.39 -3.26
CA ARG A 159 12.94 5.98 -2.53
C ARG A 159 12.62 6.36 -1.09
N LEU A 160 11.35 6.64 -0.78
CA LEU A 160 10.86 6.92 0.57
C LEU A 160 10.48 5.64 1.34
N GLY A 161 10.70 4.45 0.77
CA GLY A 161 10.47 3.17 1.43
C GLY A 161 9.10 2.53 1.19
N SER A 162 8.29 3.04 0.25
CA SER A 162 7.02 2.38 -0.08
C SER A 162 7.25 1.11 -0.91
N ALA A 163 7.07 -0.05 -0.28
CA ALA A 163 7.16 -1.35 -0.95
C ALA A 163 6.11 -1.52 -2.06
N ALA A 164 4.90 -0.99 -1.87
CA ALA A 164 3.86 -1.01 -2.89
C ALA A 164 4.27 -0.20 -4.13
N ALA A 165 4.92 0.95 -3.93
CA ALA A 165 5.44 1.74 -5.04
C ALA A 165 6.63 1.07 -5.74
N MET A 166 7.46 0.31 -5.01
CA MET A 166 8.51 -0.50 -5.63
C MET A 166 7.90 -1.55 -6.58
N VAL A 167 6.83 -2.24 -6.16
CA VAL A 167 6.12 -3.20 -7.02
C VAL A 167 5.55 -2.52 -8.27
N ASP A 168 4.87 -1.38 -8.12
CA ASP A 168 4.30 -0.67 -9.27
C ASP A 168 5.38 -0.13 -10.20
N THR A 169 6.50 0.36 -9.65
CA THR A 169 7.67 0.77 -10.46
C THR A 169 8.24 -0.41 -11.24
N GLY A 170 8.44 -1.55 -10.58
CA GLY A 170 8.94 -2.76 -11.22
C GLY A 170 8.01 -3.27 -12.31
N LEU A 171 6.69 -3.20 -12.10
CA LEU A 171 5.71 -3.58 -13.12
C LEU A 171 5.79 -2.69 -14.36
N MET A 172 5.95 -1.37 -14.18
CA MET A 172 6.10 -0.44 -15.30
C MET A 172 7.40 -0.68 -16.05
N CYS A 173 8.52 -0.89 -15.35
CA CYS A 173 9.79 -1.26 -15.99
C CYS A 173 9.69 -2.61 -16.74
N TRP A 174 8.93 -3.56 -16.20
CA TRP A 174 8.68 -4.84 -16.86
C TRP A 174 7.91 -4.68 -18.18
N GLU A 175 6.84 -3.86 -18.17
CA GLU A 175 6.06 -3.52 -19.36
C GLU A 175 6.92 -2.80 -20.43
N GLU A 176 7.90 -1.99 -20.01
CA GLU A 176 8.88 -1.32 -20.89
C GLU A 176 9.99 -2.27 -21.42
N GLY A 177 10.02 -3.53 -20.98
CA GLY A 177 11.06 -4.50 -21.35
C GLY A 177 12.36 -4.39 -20.55
N ARG A 178 12.43 -3.50 -19.56
CA ARG A 178 13.58 -3.32 -18.64
C ARG A 178 13.53 -4.34 -17.51
N ARG A 179 13.75 -5.61 -17.86
CA ARG A 179 13.59 -6.76 -16.93
C ARG A 179 14.50 -6.65 -15.70
N ASP A 180 15.76 -6.27 -15.87
CA ASP A 180 16.73 -6.20 -14.76
C ASP A 180 16.32 -5.16 -13.71
N ASP A 181 15.90 -3.97 -14.16
CA ASP A 181 15.39 -2.91 -13.28
C ASP A 181 14.16 -3.38 -12.51
N ALA A 182 13.23 -4.07 -13.20
CA ALA A 182 12.03 -4.61 -12.59
C ALA A 182 12.34 -5.64 -11.50
N VAL A 183 13.26 -6.58 -11.79
CA VAL A 183 13.74 -7.57 -10.80
C VAL A 183 14.35 -6.87 -9.59
N GLY A 184 15.18 -5.85 -9.79
CA GLY A 184 15.78 -5.07 -8.70
C GLY A 184 14.75 -4.37 -7.80
N TYR A 185 13.64 -3.87 -8.37
CA TYR A 185 12.54 -3.32 -7.58
C TYR A 185 11.74 -4.39 -6.83
N TYR A 186 11.50 -5.55 -7.47
CA TYR A 186 10.81 -6.66 -6.81
C TYR A 186 11.62 -7.26 -5.66
N GLN A 187 12.96 -7.34 -5.80
CA GLN A 187 13.86 -7.74 -4.71
C GLN A 187 13.72 -6.81 -3.50
N LYS A 188 13.85 -5.49 -3.71
CA LYS A 188 13.67 -4.50 -2.63
C LYS A 188 12.29 -4.61 -1.96
N ALA A 189 11.23 -4.83 -2.75
CA ALA A 189 9.89 -5.01 -2.20
C ALA A 189 9.77 -6.32 -1.40
N ALA A 190 10.39 -7.40 -1.87
CA ALA A 190 10.40 -8.71 -1.23
C ALA A 190 11.19 -8.69 0.09
N GLU A 191 12.33 -7.99 0.14
CA GLU A 191 13.12 -7.75 1.34
C GLU A 191 12.32 -7.00 2.43
N LEU A 192 11.45 -6.08 2.02
CA LEU A 192 10.51 -5.39 2.91
C LEU A 192 9.29 -6.24 3.31
N GLY A 193 9.24 -7.52 2.93
CA GLY A 193 8.14 -8.40 3.29
C GLY A 193 6.90 -8.28 2.40
N HIS A 194 6.96 -7.54 1.28
CA HIS A 194 5.76 -7.25 0.50
C HIS A 194 5.32 -8.47 -0.35
N PRO A 195 4.12 -9.02 -0.12
CA PRO A 195 3.70 -10.30 -0.70
C PRO A 195 3.61 -10.28 -2.23
N VAL A 196 3.14 -9.17 -2.81
CA VAL A 196 3.08 -9.01 -4.28
C VAL A 196 4.50 -8.89 -4.87
N GLY A 197 5.43 -8.29 -4.13
CA GLY A 197 6.83 -8.13 -4.55
C GLY A 197 7.53 -9.49 -4.61
N MET A 198 7.40 -10.29 -3.54
CA MET A 198 7.88 -11.68 -3.51
C MET A 198 7.28 -12.51 -4.66
N CYS A 199 5.97 -12.39 -4.90
CA CYS A 199 5.32 -13.11 -6.00
C CYS A 199 5.85 -12.68 -7.37
N ASN A 200 6.02 -11.38 -7.62
CA ASN A 200 6.57 -10.88 -8.88
C ASN A 200 8.03 -11.31 -9.07
N LEU A 201 8.82 -11.31 -8.00
CA LEU A 201 10.19 -11.82 -8.02
C LEU A 201 10.22 -13.32 -8.37
N GLY A 202 9.36 -14.12 -7.76
CA GLY A 202 9.23 -15.54 -8.09
C GLY A 202 8.87 -15.77 -9.56
N VAL A 203 7.92 -15.00 -10.11
CA VAL A 203 7.58 -15.07 -11.54
C VAL A 203 8.77 -14.68 -12.41
N SER A 204 9.51 -13.62 -12.05
CA SER A 204 10.68 -13.19 -12.83
C SER A 204 11.78 -14.27 -12.92
N TYR A 205 11.94 -15.10 -11.88
CA TYR A 205 12.85 -16.24 -11.91
C TYR A 205 12.35 -17.40 -12.78
N LEU A 206 11.04 -17.60 -12.89
CA LEU A 206 10.46 -18.58 -13.82
C LEU A 206 10.59 -18.13 -15.28
N GLU A 207 10.53 -16.83 -15.54
CA GLU A 207 10.67 -16.24 -16.88
C GLU A 207 12.12 -15.92 -17.28
N ALA A 208 13.08 -16.18 -16.39
CA ALA A 208 14.50 -16.08 -16.69
C ALA A 208 14.93 -17.17 -17.69
N ASP A 209 16.02 -16.91 -18.42
CA ASP A 209 16.63 -17.87 -19.34
C ASP A 209 18.10 -18.14 -18.92
N PRO A 210 18.44 -19.35 -18.41
CA PRO A 210 17.53 -20.46 -18.12
C PRO A 210 16.64 -20.18 -16.87
N PRO A 211 15.48 -20.86 -16.77
CA PRO A 211 14.53 -20.64 -15.68
C PRO A 211 15.07 -21.16 -14.33
N LYS A 212 14.95 -20.32 -13.29
CA LYS A 212 15.41 -20.62 -11.92
C LYS A 212 14.24 -21.04 -11.04
N ALA A 213 13.68 -22.20 -11.31
CA ALA A 213 12.46 -22.68 -10.66
C ALA A 213 12.60 -22.85 -9.14
N GLU A 214 13.77 -23.25 -8.63
CA GLU A 214 14.00 -23.40 -7.18
C GLU A 214 13.96 -22.04 -6.46
N GLU A 215 14.58 -21.00 -7.06
CA GLU A 215 14.53 -19.64 -6.52
C GLU A 215 13.10 -19.08 -6.55
N ALA A 216 12.34 -19.37 -7.62
CA ALA A 216 10.95 -18.97 -7.71
C ALA A 216 10.09 -19.54 -6.57
N VAL A 217 10.22 -20.85 -6.31
CA VAL A 217 9.47 -21.53 -5.24
C VAL A 217 9.82 -20.95 -3.86
N ARG A 218 11.11 -20.65 -3.61
CA ARG A 218 11.55 -20.01 -2.35
C ARG A 218 10.82 -18.71 -2.06
N TRP A 219 10.48 -17.92 -3.09
CA TRP A 219 9.74 -16.67 -2.92
C TRP A 219 8.22 -16.86 -2.93
N PHE A 220 7.69 -17.87 -3.61
CA PHE A 220 6.26 -18.16 -3.59
C PHE A 220 5.76 -18.64 -2.22
N TYR A 221 6.54 -19.43 -1.48
CA TYR A 221 6.16 -19.90 -0.15
C TYR A 221 5.80 -18.77 0.83
N PRO A 222 6.69 -17.80 1.14
CA PRO A 222 6.37 -16.72 2.07
C PRO A 222 5.28 -15.79 1.52
N ALA A 223 5.24 -15.56 0.20
CA ALA A 223 4.17 -14.78 -0.43
C ALA A 223 2.80 -15.45 -0.27
N ALA A 224 2.73 -16.76 -0.43
CA ALA A 224 1.52 -17.56 -0.26
C ALA A 224 1.07 -17.62 1.19
N ALA A 225 2.01 -17.73 2.13
CA ALA A 225 1.76 -17.68 3.57
C ALA A 225 1.23 -16.29 4.00
N ALA A 226 1.71 -15.22 3.37
CA ALA A 226 1.21 -13.86 3.55
C ALA A 226 -0.12 -13.57 2.82
N GLY A 227 -0.78 -14.61 2.27
CA GLY A 227 -2.11 -14.50 1.67
C GLY A 227 -2.15 -14.03 0.21
N ASN A 228 -1.02 -14.06 -0.51
CA ASN A 228 -1.02 -13.71 -1.93
C ASN A 228 -1.63 -14.84 -2.78
N ALA A 229 -2.85 -14.64 -3.27
CA ALA A 229 -3.56 -15.63 -4.09
C ALA A 229 -2.80 -16.04 -5.37
N ARG A 230 -2.12 -15.11 -6.03
CA ARG A 230 -1.33 -15.41 -7.24
C ARG A 230 -0.08 -16.23 -6.91
N ALA A 231 0.56 -15.99 -5.76
CA ALA A 231 1.67 -16.80 -5.29
C ALA A 231 1.21 -18.22 -4.91
N GLN A 232 0.05 -18.35 -4.24
CA GLN A 232 -0.55 -19.65 -3.92
C GLN A 232 -0.83 -20.47 -5.18
N TYR A 233 -1.40 -19.82 -6.20
CA TYR A 233 -1.63 -20.46 -7.50
C TYR A 233 -0.33 -20.93 -8.17
N ASN A 234 0.68 -20.05 -8.26
CA ASN A 234 1.97 -20.40 -8.87
C ASN A 234 2.70 -21.50 -8.09
N LEU A 235 2.65 -21.48 -6.75
CA LEU A 235 3.20 -22.54 -5.90
C LEU A 235 2.48 -23.87 -6.16
N GLY A 236 1.15 -23.85 -6.27
CA GLY A 236 0.35 -25.02 -6.62
C GLY A 236 0.76 -25.63 -7.96
N LEU A 237 0.98 -24.80 -8.98
CA LEU A 237 1.49 -25.26 -10.28
C LEU A 237 2.91 -25.84 -10.21
N CYS A 238 3.81 -25.24 -9.42
CA CYS A 238 5.15 -25.78 -9.19
C CYS A 238 5.10 -27.15 -8.52
N LEU A 239 4.26 -27.32 -7.49
CA LEU A 239 4.06 -28.59 -6.77
C LEU A 239 3.37 -29.66 -7.61
N GLN A 240 2.46 -29.28 -8.52
CA GLN A 240 1.79 -30.21 -9.43
C GLN A 240 2.75 -30.74 -10.50
N ASN A 241 3.60 -29.87 -11.04
CA ASN A 241 4.49 -30.19 -12.16
C ASN A 241 5.89 -30.65 -11.72
N GLY A 242 6.22 -30.52 -10.43
CA GLY A 242 7.56 -30.80 -9.92
C GLY A 242 8.62 -29.79 -10.38
N LYS A 243 8.23 -28.53 -10.64
CA LYS A 243 9.14 -27.48 -11.12
C LYS A 243 9.80 -26.77 -9.95
N GLY A 244 11.11 -26.99 -9.76
CA GLY A 244 11.89 -26.36 -8.68
C GLY A 244 11.58 -26.89 -7.27
N ILE A 245 10.70 -27.89 -7.17
CA ILE A 245 10.32 -28.57 -5.94
C ILE A 245 9.83 -29.99 -6.26
N LYS A 246 9.97 -30.92 -5.31
CA LYS A 246 9.42 -32.27 -5.46
C LYS A 246 7.91 -32.22 -5.59
N ARG A 247 7.37 -33.05 -6.47
CA ARG A 247 5.93 -33.11 -6.74
C ARG A 247 5.16 -33.50 -5.48
N ASN A 248 4.19 -32.69 -5.08
CA ASN A 248 3.31 -33.00 -3.95
C ASN A 248 1.87 -32.60 -4.28
N GLN A 249 1.08 -33.56 -4.76
CA GLN A 249 -0.29 -33.32 -5.19
C GLN A 249 -1.20 -32.86 -4.05
N ARG A 250 -1.00 -33.37 -2.84
CA ARG A 250 -1.84 -33.00 -1.68
C ARG A 250 -1.63 -31.53 -1.30
N GLU A 251 -0.38 -31.09 -1.29
CA GLU A 251 -0.03 -29.70 -0.98
C GLU A 251 -0.42 -28.76 -2.13
N ALA A 252 -0.28 -29.20 -3.39
CA ALA A 252 -0.75 -28.44 -4.55
C ALA A 252 -2.27 -28.16 -4.48
N VAL A 253 -3.07 -29.18 -4.18
CA VAL A 253 -4.53 -29.04 -4.01
C VAL A 253 -4.85 -28.09 -2.85
N ARG A 254 -4.12 -28.15 -1.74
CA ARG A 254 -4.30 -27.22 -0.62
C ARG A 254 -4.03 -25.78 -1.03
N CYS A 255 -2.93 -25.52 -1.73
CA CYS A 255 -2.59 -24.18 -2.21
C CYS A 255 -3.63 -23.64 -3.20
N LEU A 256 -4.17 -24.49 -4.08
CA LEU A 256 -5.17 -24.08 -5.07
C LEU A 256 -6.57 -23.89 -4.48
N LEU A 257 -7.01 -24.76 -3.56
CA LEU A 257 -8.32 -24.66 -2.92
C LEU A 257 -8.44 -23.44 -1.99
N PHE A 258 -7.33 -23.02 -1.38
CA PHE A 258 -7.32 -21.80 -0.58
C PHE A 258 -7.62 -20.55 -1.42
N VAL A 259 -7.09 -20.50 -2.65
CA VAL A 259 -7.39 -19.42 -3.62
C VAL A 259 -8.88 -19.38 -3.95
N THR A 260 -9.50 -20.54 -4.23
CA THR A 260 -10.92 -20.60 -4.59
C THR A 260 -11.84 -20.15 -3.46
N PHE A 261 -11.53 -20.50 -2.21
CA PHE A 261 -12.36 -20.11 -1.06
C PHE A 261 -12.25 -18.60 -0.76
N THR A 262 -11.07 -18.00 -0.97
CA THR A 262 -10.92 -16.54 -0.85
C THR A 262 -11.59 -15.76 -1.98
N SER A 263 -11.74 -16.36 -3.18
CA SER A 263 -12.40 -15.72 -4.32
C SER A 263 -13.92 -15.66 -4.20
N GLU A 264 -14.53 -16.64 -3.52
CA GLU A 264 -15.99 -16.69 -3.34
C GLU A 264 -16.49 -15.67 -2.31
N PHE A 265 -15.70 -15.29 -1.30
CA PHE A 265 -16.09 -14.31 -0.29
C PHE A 265 -15.99 -12.84 -0.74
N VAL A 266 -15.27 -12.53 -1.82
CA VAL A 266 -15.11 -11.15 -2.32
C VAL A 266 -16.23 -10.73 -3.29
N ASN A 267 -17.05 -11.68 -3.79
CA ASN A 267 -18.09 -11.41 -4.79
C ASN A 267 -19.54 -11.58 -4.29
N LEU A 268 -19.77 -11.68 -2.98
CA LEU A 268 -21.14 -11.61 -2.45
C LEU A 268 -21.59 -10.14 -2.41
N PRO A 269 -22.65 -9.74 -3.16
CA PRO A 269 -23.23 -8.41 -2.99
C PRO A 269 -23.75 -8.27 -1.56
N PRO A 270 -23.69 -7.06 -0.97
CA PRO A 270 -24.26 -6.83 0.36
C PRO A 270 -25.78 -7.07 0.26
N ASN A 271 -26.26 -8.09 0.97
CA ASN A 271 -27.68 -8.26 1.27
C ASN A 271 -28.13 -7.24 2.31
#